data_AF-A0A3N5PTV3-F1
#
_entry.id   AF-A0A3N5PTV3-F1
#
_cell.length_a   1.000
_cell.length_b   1.000
_cell.length_c   1.000
_cell.angle_alpha   90.00
_cell.angle_beta   90.00
_cell.angle_gamma   90.00
#
_symmetry.space_group_name_H-M   'P 1'
#
loop_
_entity.id
_entity.type
_entity.pdbx_description
1 polymer ?
#
loop_
_entity_poly.entity_id
_entity_poly.type
_entity_poly.pdbx_seq_one_letter_code
_entity_poly.pdbx_strand_id
1 'polypeptide(L)'
;MSSSDSITQESIPPTLEQRAGLRGVIAEYVAARRLAAPLDIDELAGHCAAVLAAAGMDRKYLNYAAVLVNNAVWRDSVAAVPFDRRLLLLPRCLRNAAVCQAEMDEFGLNCTSCGGCIIGQLRQEAMELGYVVLVAEGTPVVMSLVASGKIEAIIGVSCLATLERIFPVIVAASVPGIAIPLLRDGCVNTSVDIDWIMDAIRATGGESAGWLSMESMRRQADDLFSPEGLADILGAPANETERIAHDWLALSGKRWRPFLAMCAYHACNAGEHAANGDARNINKIALAVECFHKASLVHDDIEDNDSLRYGQKTLHEQYGLPVALNVGDLLLGEGYRMIAECDVPPACKERMLAAAVAGHRCLCAGQGDELLWMRNPKPLTV
;
A
#
# COMPACT_ATOMS: atom_id res chain seq x y z
N MET A 1 -26.36 17.94 -42.20
CA MET A 1 -25.03 18.28 -41.63
C MET A 1 -25.24 19.45 -40.69
N SER A 2 -25.58 19.18 -39.43
CA SER A 2 -25.62 20.21 -38.38
C SER A 2 -24.48 19.93 -37.41
N SER A 3 -23.58 20.89 -37.30
CA SER A 3 -22.49 20.95 -36.34
C SER A 3 -23.02 20.74 -34.91
N SER A 4 -22.79 19.55 -34.36
CA SER A 4 -22.86 19.33 -32.92
C SER A 4 -21.55 19.82 -32.31
N ASP A 5 -21.39 21.14 -32.24
CA ASP A 5 -20.26 21.73 -31.53
C ASP A 5 -20.34 21.30 -30.07
N SER A 6 -19.37 20.47 -29.72
CA SER A 6 -19.22 19.75 -28.48
C SER A 6 -18.76 20.72 -27.39
N ILE A 7 -19.68 21.20 -26.55
CA ILE A 7 -19.34 22.04 -25.40
C ILE A 7 -18.59 21.19 -24.38
N THR A 8 -17.27 21.31 -24.34
CA THR A 8 -16.42 20.78 -23.28
C THR A 8 -16.54 21.64 -22.02
N GLN A 9 -16.29 21.08 -20.84
CA GLN A 9 -16.19 21.87 -19.60
C GLN A 9 -15.20 23.03 -19.79
N GLU A 10 -15.50 24.22 -19.24
CA GLU A 10 -14.65 25.42 -19.41
C GLU A 10 -13.23 25.22 -18.86
N SER A 11 -13.11 24.37 -17.84
CA SER A 11 -11.89 23.95 -17.15
C SER A 11 -11.14 22.79 -17.83
N ILE A 12 -11.57 22.34 -19.02
CA ILE A 12 -10.90 21.30 -19.80
C ILE A 12 -10.52 21.86 -21.19
N PRO A 13 -9.30 21.60 -21.69
CA PRO A 13 -8.92 22.03 -23.03
C PRO A 13 -9.88 21.44 -24.10
N PRO A 14 -10.45 22.26 -24.98
CA PRO A 14 -11.58 21.85 -25.83
C PRO A 14 -11.18 20.84 -26.91
N THR A 15 -9.95 20.93 -27.43
CA THR A 15 -9.50 20.07 -28.54
C THR A 15 -8.68 18.87 -28.03
N LEU A 16 -8.74 17.77 -28.78
CA LEU A 16 -7.93 16.58 -28.50
C LEU A 16 -6.43 16.89 -28.60
N GLU A 17 -6.02 17.72 -29.56
CA GLU A 17 -4.64 18.13 -29.76
C GLU A 17 -4.07 18.86 -28.55
N GLN A 18 -4.81 19.81 -27.97
CA GLN A 18 -4.39 20.49 -26.74
C GLN A 18 -4.26 19.50 -25.57
N ARG A 19 -5.24 18.61 -25.38
CA ARG A 19 -5.18 17.61 -24.30
C ARG A 19 -4.02 16.64 -24.47
N ALA A 20 -3.76 16.17 -25.69
CA ALA A 20 -2.63 15.30 -26.02
C ALA A 20 -1.29 16.01 -25.83
N GLY A 21 -1.17 17.27 -26.27
CA GLY A 21 0.03 18.09 -26.07
C GLY A 21 0.37 18.29 -24.59
N LEU A 22 -0.64 18.61 -23.76
CA LEU A 22 -0.42 18.76 -22.31
C LEU A 22 0.02 17.44 -21.66
N ARG A 23 -0.57 16.29 -22.04
CA ARG A 23 -0.13 14.97 -21.57
C ARG A 23 1.35 14.69 -21.93
N GLY A 24 1.78 15.08 -23.13
CA GLY A 24 3.17 14.96 -23.57
C GLY A 24 4.14 15.78 -22.71
N VAL A 25 3.83 17.07 -22.52
CA VAL A 25 4.63 17.97 -21.66
C VAL A 25 4.74 17.45 -20.23
N ILE A 26 3.64 16.94 -19.68
CA ILE A 26 3.61 16.37 -18.32
C ILE A 26 4.49 15.12 -18.23
N ALA A 27 4.42 14.20 -19.19
CA ALA A 27 5.23 12.99 -19.20
C ALA A 27 6.73 13.32 -19.20
N GLU A 28 7.16 14.26 -20.05
CA GLU A 28 8.55 14.75 -20.08
C GLU A 28 8.95 15.43 -18.76
N TYR A 29 8.07 16.26 -18.21
CA TYR A 29 8.33 16.98 -16.95
C TYR A 29 8.49 16.03 -15.76
N VAL A 30 7.61 15.05 -15.62
CA VAL A 30 7.63 14.03 -14.56
C VAL A 30 8.90 13.19 -14.66
N ALA A 31 9.24 12.73 -15.87
CA ALA A 31 10.45 11.93 -16.10
C ALA A 31 11.73 12.74 -15.80
N ALA A 32 11.81 13.98 -16.25
CA ALA A 32 12.98 14.84 -16.04
C ALA A 32 13.24 15.15 -14.56
N ARG A 33 12.18 15.25 -13.75
CA ARG A 33 12.27 15.53 -12.31
C ARG A 33 12.21 14.28 -11.42
N ARG A 34 11.97 13.10 -12.01
CA ARG A 34 11.76 11.84 -11.29
C ARG A 34 10.72 11.99 -10.19
N LEU A 35 9.60 12.64 -10.51
CA LEU A 35 8.51 12.80 -9.54
C LEU A 35 7.96 11.42 -9.20
N ALA A 36 7.78 11.17 -7.90
CA ALA A 36 7.22 9.93 -7.38
C ALA A 36 5.93 10.23 -6.63
N ALA A 37 4.97 9.31 -6.72
CA ALA A 37 3.73 9.41 -5.98
C ALA A 37 3.89 8.88 -4.54
N PRO A 38 3.04 9.30 -3.59
CA PRO A 38 2.04 10.37 -3.71
C PRO A 38 2.68 11.77 -3.67
N LEU A 39 2.09 12.71 -4.41
CA LEU A 39 2.41 14.14 -4.27
C LEU A 39 1.46 14.78 -3.26
N ASP A 40 1.98 15.63 -2.38
CA ASP A 40 1.11 16.44 -1.53
C ASP A 40 0.38 17.52 -2.35
N ILE A 41 -0.64 18.15 -1.76
CA ILE A 41 -1.48 19.14 -2.45
C ILE A 41 -0.69 20.37 -2.91
N ASP A 42 0.27 20.83 -2.10
CA ASP A 42 1.05 22.03 -2.36
C ASP A 42 2.13 21.75 -3.42
N GLU A 43 2.79 20.59 -3.34
CA GLU A 43 3.68 20.06 -4.37
C GLU A 43 2.97 19.92 -5.71
N LEU A 44 1.80 19.27 -5.71
CA LEU A 44 1.01 19.07 -6.92
C LEU A 44 0.62 20.40 -7.56
N ALA A 45 0.14 21.37 -6.76
CA ALA A 45 -0.21 22.70 -7.25
C ALA A 45 1.00 23.42 -7.89
N GLY A 46 2.18 23.31 -7.27
CA GLY A 46 3.43 23.85 -7.81
C GLY A 46 3.81 23.23 -9.16
N HIS A 47 3.75 21.90 -9.26
CA HIS A 47 4.02 21.19 -10.51
C HIS A 47 3.01 21.53 -11.61
N CYS A 48 1.73 21.62 -11.27
CA CYS A 48 0.66 21.99 -12.21
C CYS A 48 0.87 23.38 -12.82
N ALA A 49 1.24 24.36 -12.00
CA ALA A 49 1.54 25.70 -12.49
C ALA A 49 2.74 25.70 -13.44
N ALA A 50 3.78 24.91 -13.15
CA ALA A 50 4.96 24.81 -13.98
C ALA A 50 4.69 24.13 -15.33
N VAL A 51 3.93 23.03 -15.35
CA VAL A 51 3.61 22.33 -16.61
C VAL A 51 2.66 23.14 -17.50
N LEU A 52 1.70 23.87 -16.93
CA LEU A 52 0.84 24.76 -17.71
C LEU A 52 1.62 25.91 -18.33
N ALA A 53 2.54 26.50 -17.58
CA ALA A 53 3.44 27.53 -18.10
C ALA A 53 4.32 26.99 -19.25
N ALA A 54 4.87 25.78 -19.10
CA ALA A 54 5.66 25.12 -20.14
C ALA A 54 4.82 24.77 -21.39
N ALA A 55 3.56 24.41 -21.21
CA ALA A 55 2.63 24.11 -22.30
C ALA A 55 2.01 25.37 -22.94
N GLY A 56 2.29 26.58 -22.43
CA GLY A 56 1.67 27.82 -22.90
C GLY A 56 0.15 27.87 -22.66
N MET A 57 -0.33 27.23 -21.59
CA MET A 57 -1.75 27.09 -21.29
C MET A 57 -2.21 27.98 -20.13
N ASP A 58 -3.49 28.37 -20.17
CA ASP A 58 -4.12 29.21 -19.15
C ASP A 58 -4.27 28.49 -17.80
N ARG A 59 -4.18 29.24 -16.70
CA ARG A 59 -4.31 28.74 -15.32
C ARG A 59 -5.70 28.17 -15.03
N LYS A 60 -6.73 28.48 -15.80
CA LYS A 60 -8.06 27.87 -15.65
C LYS A 60 -8.05 26.34 -15.82
N TYR A 61 -7.01 25.77 -16.42
CA TYR A 61 -6.81 24.33 -16.58
C TYR A 61 -6.06 23.67 -15.41
N LEU A 62 -5.82 24.37 -14.31
CA LEU A 62 -5.06 23.86 -13.15
C LEU A 62 -5.60 22.52 -12.62
N ASN A 63 -6.92 22.40 -12.46
CA ASN A 63 -7.52 21.18 -11.92
C ASN A 63 -7.41 20.00 -12.90
N TYR A 64 -7.52 20.27 -14.20
CA TYR A 64 -7.28 19.26 -15.24
C TYR A 64 -5.80 18.84 -15.27
N ALA A 65 -4.87 19.79 -15.15
CA ALA A 65 -3.45 19.51 -15.04
C ALA A 65 -3.12 18.69 -13.78
N ALA A 66 -3.77 18.96 -12.65
CA ALA A 66 -3.60 18.19 -11.41
C ALA A 66 -3.95 16.72 -11.60
N VAL A 67 -5.06 16.44 -12.27
CA VAL A 67 -5.43 15.06 -12.64
C VAL A 67 -4.36 14.43 -13.53
N LEU A 68 -3.87 15.14 -14.55
CA LEU A 68 -2.88 14.60 -15.47
C LEU A 68 -1.50 14.37 -14.84
N VAL A 69 -1.01 15.29 -14.01
CA VAL A 69 0.25 15.15 -13.28
C VAL A 69 0.15 13.98 -12.31
N ASN A 70 -0.95 13.87 -11.57
CA ASN A 70 -1.19 12.73 -10.69
C ASN A 70 -1.19 11.40 -11.45
N ASN A 71 -1.92 11.34 -12.56
CA ASN A 71 -1.97 10.13 -13.38
C ASN A 71 -0.59 9.75 -13.90
N ALA A 72 0.25 10.73 -14.26
CA ALA A 72 1.59 10.48 -14.75
C ALA A 72 2.50 9.89 -13.66
N VAL A 73 2.45 10.38 -12.41
CA VAL A 73 3.27 9.83 -11.31
C VAL A 73 2.77 8.46 -10.81
N TRP A 74 1.49 8.15 -10.98
CA TRP A 74 0.91 6.85 -10.61
C TRP A 74 0.90 5.81 -11.75
N ARG A 75 1.22 6.21 -12.98
CA ARG A 75 1.05 5.38 -14.18
C ARG A 75 1.72 4.02 -14.05
N ASP A 76 2.99 4.03 -13.65
CA ASP A 76 3.79 2.81 -13.57
C ASP A 76 3.32 1.92 -12.40
N SER A 77 2.97 2.52 -11.26
CA SER A 77 2.41 1.79 -10.11
C SER A 77 1.11 1.09 -10.44
N VAL A 78 0.17 1.77 -11.14
CA VAL A 78 -1.09 1.15 -11.57
C VAL A 78 -0.82 0.04 -12.57
N ALA A 79 0.12 0.24 -13.49
CA ALA A 79 0.49 -0.75 -14.49
C ALA A 79 1.18 -1.99 -13.89
N ALA A 80 1.84 -1.86 -12.72
CA ALA A 80 2.49 -2.95 -11.99
C ALA A 80 1.51 -3.85 -11.23
N VAL A 81 0.35 -3.33 -10.82
CA VAL A 81 -0.63 -4.10 -10.04
C VAL A 81 -1.28 -5.18 -10.93
N PRO A 82 -1.43 -6.44 -10.51
CA PRO A 82 -2.14 -7.47 -11.28
C PRO A 82 -3.59 -7.06 -11.60
N PHE A 83 -4.08 -7.37 -12.80
CA PHE A 83 -5.41 -6.93 -13.26
C PHE A 83 -6.57 -7.35 -12.34
N ASP A 84 -6.49 -8.53 -11.75
CA ASP A 84 -7.47 -9.08 -10.79
C ASP A 84 -7.51 -8.34 -9.45
N ARG A 85 -6.56 -7.44 -9.21
CA ARG A 85 -6.49 -6.55 -8.05
C ARG A 85 -6.75 -5.08 -8.42
N ARG A 86 -7.23 -4.82 -9.62
CA ARG A 86 -7.60 -3.47 -10.08
C ARG A 86 -9.12 -3.27 -10.09
N LEU A 87 -9.53 -2.06 -9.73
CA LEU A 87 -10.92 -1.62 -9.80
C LEU A 87 -11.09 -0.63 -10.95
N LEU A 88 -12.06 -0.89 -11.84
CA LEU A 88 -12.58 0.11 -12.76
C LEU A 88 -13.86 0.71 -12.16
N LEU A 89 -13.82 2.00 -11.84
CA LEU A 89 -14.97 2.74 -11.33
C LEU A 89 -15.53 3.67 -12.42
N LEU A 90 -16.74 3.37 -12.88
CA LEU A 90 -17.43 4.14 -13.92
C LEU A 90 -18.59 4.94 -13.32
N PRO A 91 -18.86 6.16 -13.80
CA PRO A 91 -19.99 6.95 -13.34
C PRO A 91 -21.24 6.54 -14.12
N ARG A 92 -22.40 6.54 -13.45
CA ARG A 92 -23.68 6.30 -14.13
C ARG A 92 -24.00 7.36 -15.19
N CYS A 93 -23.37 8.54 -15.13
CA CYS A 93 -23.56 9.65 -16.07
C CYS A 93 -23.14 9.33 -17.51
N LEU A 94 -22.38 8.26 -17.74
CA LEU A 94 -22.07 7.74 -19.09
C LEU A 94 -23.25 6.99 -19.72
N ARG A 95 -24.27 6.61 -18.93
CA ARG A 95 -25.42 5.86 -19.45
C ARG A 95 -26.30 6.73 -20.33
N ASN A 96 -26.91 6.11 -21.33
CA ASN A 96 -28.04 6.70 -22.02
C ASN A 96 -29.32 6.45 -21.23
N ALA A 97 -29.77 7.45 -20.46
CA ALA A 97 -30.91 7.31 -19.56
C ALA A 97 -32.23 6.96 -20.28
N ALA A 98 -32.36 7.26 -21.58
CA ALA A 98 -33.56 6.96 -22.35
C ALA A 98 -33.67 5.49 -22.78
N VAL A 99 -32.54 4.77 -22.85
CA VAL A 99 -32.45 3.40 -23.41
C VAL A 99 -31.91 2.39 -22.39
N CYS A 100 -31.27 2.87 -21.33
CA CYS A 100 -30.64 2.01 -20.33
C CYS A 100 -31.69 1.18 -19.57
N GLN A 101 -31.50 -0.14 -19.57
CA GLN A 101 -32.34 -1.12 -18.87
C GLN A 101 -31.77 -1.56 -17.52
N ALA A 102 -30.68 -0.93 -17.06
CA ALA A 102 -29.99 -1.34 -15.85
C ALA A 102 -30.74 -0.89 -14.59
N GLU A 103 -30.83 -1.80 -13.62
CA GLU A 103 -31.39 -1.54 -12.29
C GLU A 103 -30.32 -0.97 -11.35
N MET A 104 -30.77 -0.36 -10.27
CA MET A 104 -29.89 0.14 -9.21
C MET A 104 -30.11 -0.64 -7.93
N ASP A 105 -29.00 -0.99 -7.28
CA ASP A 105 -28.98 -1.53 -5.92
C ASP A 105 -28.15 -0.60 -5.00
N GLU A 106 -27.83 -1.09 -3.80
CA GLU A 106 -27.03 -0.36 -2.82
C GLU A 106 -25.55 -0.21 -3.21
N PHE A 107 -25.05 -1.02 -4.15
CA PHE A 107 -23.67 -1.04 -4.60
C PHE A 107 -23.45 -0.26 -5.91
N GLY A 108 -24.50 -0.07 -6.72
CA GLY A 108 -24.45 0.77 -7.91
C GLY A 108 -25.45 0.37 -8.99
N LEU A 109 -25.12 0.71 -10.23
CA LEU A 109 -25.90 0.37 -11.43
C LEU A 109 -25.51 -1.03 -11.93
N ASN A 110 -26.46 -1.95 -11.93
CA ASN A 110 -26.25 -3.32 -12.43
C ASN A 110 -26.38 -3.37 -13.96
N CYS A 111 -25.28 -3.09 -14.66
CA CYS A 111 -25.26 -3.02 -16.12
C CYS A 111 -25.48 -4.41 -16.77
N THR A 112 -26.54 -4.55 -17.56
CA THR A 112 -26.87 -5.76 -18.34
C THR A 112 -26.25 -5.76 -19.76
N SER A 113 -25.36 -4.80 -20.06
CA SER A 113 -24.73 -4.66 -21.38
C SER A 113 -25.73 -4.51 -22.55
N CYS A 114 -26.82 -3.75 -22.34
CA CYS A 114 -27.87 -3.50 -23.35
C CYS A 114 -27.42 -2.79 -24.65
N GLY A 115 -26.14 -2.42 -24.80
CA GLY A 115 -25.60 -1.74 -25.98
C GLY A 115 -25.92 -0.24 -26.12
N GLY A 116 -26.71 0.33 -25.21
CA GLY A 116 -27.15 1.74 -25.31
C GLY A 116 -26.11 2.80 -24.93
N CYS A 117 -24.93 2.41 -24.42
CA CYS A 117 -23.85 3.32 -24.02
C CYS A 117 -22.51 2.58 -23.90
N ILE A 118 -21.43 3.34 -23.66
CA ILE A 118 -20.05 2.81 -23.61
C ILE A 118 -19.76 1.93 -22.39
N ILE A 119 -20.56 2.03 -21.32
CA ILE A 119 -20.34 1.29 -20.06
C ILE A 119 -20.23 -0.22 -20.31
N GLY A 120 -21.07 -0.78 -21.18
CA GLY A 120 -21.05 -2.22 -21.47
C GLY A 120 -19.74 -2.69 -22.09
N GLN A 121 -19.19 -1.90 -23.02
CA GLN A 121 -17.91 -2.19 -23.68
C GLN A 121 -16.73 -2.10 -22.71
N LEU A 122 -16.65 -1.03 -21.92
CA LEU A 122 -15.57 -0.85 -20.93
C LEU A 122 -15.61 -1.93 -19.86
N ARG A 123 -16.81 -2.29 -19.41
CA ARG A 123 -17.01 -3.37 -18.43
C ARG A 123 -16.54 -4.71 -18.99
N GLN A 124 -16.91 -5.03 -20.22
CA GLN A 124 -16.50 -6.29 -20.86
C GLN A 124 -14.97 -6.37 -20.93
N GLU A 125 -14.31 -5.36 -21.49
CA GLU A 125 -12.86 -5.31 -21.62
C GLU A 125 -12.15 -5.50 -20.27
N ALA A 126 -12.56 -4.75 -19.25
CA ALA A 126 -11.94 -4.82 -17.94
C ALA A 126 -12.16 -6.19 -17.26
N MET A 127 -13.38 -6.75 -17.37
CA MET A 127 -13.69 -8.06 -16.79
C MET A 127 -12.94 -9.20 -17.49
N GLU A 128 -12.72 -9.13 -18.80
CA GLU A 128 -11.91 -10.11 -19.54
C GLU A 128 -10.45 -10.13 -19.07
N LEU A 129 -9.92 -8.99 -18.61
CA LEU A 129 -8.60 -8.89 -17.97
C LEU A 129 -8.60 -9.29 -16.49
N GLY A 130 -9.77 -9.38 -15.84
CA GLY A 130 -9.92 -9.79 -14.44
C GLY A 130 -10.32 -8.68 -13.47
N TYR A 131 -10.53 -7.44 -13.93
CA TYR A 131 -10.88 -6.32 -13.06
C TYR A 131 -12.17 -6.58 -12.28
N VAL A 132 -12.23 -6.01 -11.07
CA VAL A 132 -13.51 -5.67 -10.46
C VAL A 132 -14.03 -4.40 -11.14
N VAL A 133 -15.28 -4.41 -11.59
CA VAL A 133 -15.90 -3.24 -12.24
C VAL A 133 -17.12 -2.79 -11.43
N LEU A 134 -17.13 -1.52 -11.05
CA LEU A 134 -18.27 -0.89 -10.37
C LEU A 134 -18.78 0.29 -11.18
N VAL A 135 -20.10 0.40 -11.27
CA VAL A 135 -20.76 1.57 -11.86
C VAL A 135 -21.49 2.31 -10.74
N ALA A 136 -20.79 3.19 -10.04
CA ALA A 136 -21.29 3.81 -8.80
C ALA A 136 -20.80 5.25 -8.66
N GLU A 137 -21.54 6.03 -7.86
CA GLU A 137 -21.16 7.41 -7.50
C GLU A 137 -20.55 7.50 -6.09
N GLY A 138 -20.50 6.38 -5.35
CA GLY A 138 -20.14 6.35 -3.93
C GLY A 138 -18.71 5.86 -3.66
N THR A 139 -18.01 6.58 -2.78
CA THR A 139 -16.70 6.18 -2.24
C THR A 139 -16.72 5.08 -1.16
N PRO A 140 -17.79 4.83 -0.36
CA PRO A 140 -17.70 3.86 0.75
C PRO A 140 -17.39 2.42 0.33
N VAL A 141 -18.00 1.93 -0.75
CA VAL A 141 -17.76 0.58 -1.28
C VAL A 141 -16.32 0.45 -1.76
N VAL A 142 -15.82 1.46 -2.46
CA VAL A 142 -14.43 1.53 -2.94
C VAL A 142 -13.46 1.48 -1.77
N MET A 143 -13.69 2.29 -0.73
CA MET A 143 -12.83 2.31 0.46
C MET A 143 -12.86 0.99 1.22
N SER A 144 -14.02 0.31 1.29
CA SER A 144 -14.14 -1.03 1.88
C SER A 144 -13.33 -2.07 1.10
N LEU A 145 -13.40 -2.06 -0.23
CA LEU A 145 -12.62 -2.96 -1.09
C LEU A 145 -11.12 -2.74 -0.94
N VAL A 146 -10.69 -1.48 -0.90
CA VAL A 146 -9.30 -1.10 -0.63
C VAL A 146 -8.87 -1.57 0.77
N ALA A 147 -9.64 -1.25 1.80
CA ALA A 147 -9.33 -1.63 3.18
C ALA A 147 -9.27 -3.14 3.40
N SER A 148 -10.02 -3.91 2.60
CA SER A 148 -9.98 -5.37 2.62
C SER A 148 -8.78 -5.99 1.88
N GLY A 149 -7.96 -5.19 1.19
CA GLY A 149 -6.82 -5.66 0.39
C GLY A 149 -7.21 -6.35 -0.92
N LYS A 150 -8.51 -6.41 -1.26
CA LYS A 150 -8.99 -6.99 -2.53
C LYS A 150 -8.56 -6.16 -3.73
N ILE A 151 -8.50 -4.84 -3.57
CA ILE A 151 -8.14 -3.89 -4.62
C ILE A 151 -6.90 -3.10 -4.18
N GLU A 152 -5.94 -2.98 -5.09
CA GLU A 152 -4.68 -2.26 -4.88
C GLU A 152 -4.46 -1.13 -5.88
N ALA A 153 -5.29 -1.00 -6.92
CA ALA A 153 -5.26 0.13 -7.83
C ALA A 153 -6.65 0.45 -8.37
N ILE A 154 -6.89 1.73 -8.67
CA ILE A 154 -8.18 2.23 -9.14
C ILE A 154 -8.00 3.00 -10.45
N ILE A 155 -8.82 2.67 -11.44
CA ILE A 155 -9.05 3.51 -12.62
C ILE A 155 -10.44 4.10 -12.47
N GLY A 156 -10.52 5.39 -12.18
CA GLY A 156 -11.78 6.10 -11.91
C GLY A 156 -12.14 7.05 -13.04
N VAL A 157 -13.36 6.97 -13.53
CA VAL A 157 -13.91 7.96 -14.47
C VAL A 157 -14.92 8.83 -13.72
N SER A 158 -14.80 10.16 -13.78
CA SER A 158 -15.75 11.06 -13.10
C SER A 158 -15.68 12.49 -13.61
N CYS A 159 -16.61 13.35 -13.21
CA CYS A 159 -16.49 14.79 -13.49
C CYS A 159 -15.37 15.42 -12.64
N LEU A 160 -14.80 16.51 -13.13
CA LEU A 160 -13.64 17.14 -12.49
C LEU A 160 -13.93 17.58 -11.04
N ALA A 161 -15.11 18.15 -10.80
CA ALA A 161 -15.55 18.55 -9.45
C ALA A 161 -15.64 17.37 -8.44
N THR A 162 -15.97 16.17 -8.93
CA THR A 162 -16.00 14.97 -8.05
C THR A 162 -14.58 14.47 -7.81
N LEU A 163 -13.73 14.46 -8.83
CA LEU A 163 -12.32 14.08 -8.70
C LEU A 163 -11.60 14.96 -7.67
N GLU A 164 -11.77 16.28 -7.74
CA GLU A 164 -11.18 17.24 -6.80
C GLU A 164 -11.51 16.94 -5.33
N ARG A 165 -12.75 16.50 -5.05
CA ARG A 165 -13.18 16.16 -3.69
C ARG A 165 -12.63 14.83 -3.19
N ILE A 166 -12.43 13.86 -4.09
CA ILE A 166 -12.00 12.51 -3.74
C ILE A 166 -10.47 12.40 -3.69
N PHE A 167 -9.78 13.28 -4.42
CA PHE A 167 -8.33 13.28 -4.54
C PHE A 167 -7.58 13.23 -3.19
N PRO A 168 -7.92 14.06 -2.18
CA PRO A 168 -7.23 14.00 -0.88
C PRO A 168 -7.43 12.67 -0.16
N VAL A 169 -8.57 12.02 -0.35
CA VAL A 169 -8.91 10.74 0.29
C VAL A 169 -8.10 9.60 -0.31
N ILE A 170 -7.96 9.56 -1.64
CA ILE A 170 -7.18 8.53 -2.34
C ILE A 170 -5.69 8.69 -2.04
N VAL A 171 -5.19 9.94 -2.04
CA VAL A 171 -3.79 10.25 -1.68
C VAL A 171 -3.50 9.84 -0.23
N ALA A 172 -4.38 10.19 0.73
CA ALA A 172 -4.24 9.76 2.12
C ALA A 172 -4.28 8.24 2.29
N ALA A 173 -5.05 7.54 1.45
CA ALA A 173 -5.09 6.08 1.43
C ALA A 173 -3.91 5.44 0.69
N SER A 174 -3.04 6.23 0.02
CA SER A 174 -1.90 5.76 -0.78
C SER A 174 -2.27 4.69 -1.80
N VAL A 175 -3.45 4.82 -2.41
CA VAL A 175 -3.93 3.87 -3.43
C VAL A 175 -3.55 4.38 -4.82
N PRO A 176 -2.79 3.61 -5.62
CA PRO A 176 -2.53 3.90 -7.02
C PRO A 176 -3.81 4.20 -7.79
N GLY A 177 -3.87 5.38 -8.40
CA GLY A 177 -5.08 5.89 -9.00
C GLY A 177 -4.83 6.57 -10.34
N ILE A 178 -5.53 6.13 -11.39
CA ILE A 178 -5.70 6.90 -12.63
C ILE A 178 -7.11 7.48 -12.64
N ALA A 179 -7.22 8.80 -12.73
CA ALA A 179 -8.48 9.52 -12.82
C ALA A 179 -8.69 10.06 -14.24
N ILE A 180 -9.81 9.71 -14.88
CA ILE A 180 -10.12 10.14 -16.24
C ILE A 180 -11.36 11.06 -16.18
N PRO A 181 -11.18 12.37 -16.44
CA PRO A 181 -12.26 13.33 -16.36
C PRO A 181 -13.24 13.18 -17.53
N LEU A 182 -14.53 13.33 -17.23
CA LEU A 182 -15.57 13.51 -18.24
C LEU A 182 -15.35 14.82 -19.00
N LEU A 183 -15.60 14.82 -20.30
CA LEU A 183 -15.41 16.01 -21.15
C LEU A 183 -16.54 17.02 -21.04
N ARG A 184 -17.72 16.60 -20.55
CA ARG A 184 -18.92 17.44 -20.43
C ARG A 184 -19.47 17.37 -19.02
N ASP A 185 -19.99 18.51 -18.56
CA ASP A 185 -20.82 18.58 -17.36
C ASP A 185 -22.26 18.16 -17.67
N GLY A 186 -22.94 17.62 -16.67
CA GLY A 186 -24.30 17.11 -16.75
C GLY A 186 -24.36 15.66 -16.30
N CYS A 187 -25.28 15.32 -15.39
CA CYS A 187 -25.33 13.97 -14.83
C CYS A 187 -25.97 12.92 -15.78
N VAL A 188 -26.06 13.20 -17.08
CA VAL A 188 -26.73 12.37 -18.10
C VAL A 188 -26.06 12.59 -19.47
N ASN A 189 -25.83 11.50 -20.23
CA ASN A 189 -25.33 11.54 -21.61
C ASN A 189 -24.00 12.31 -21.79
N THR A 190 -23.09 12.13 -20.84
CA THR A 190 -21.74 12.71 -20.91
C THR A 190 -20.86 11.99 -21.93
N SER A 191 -19.74 12.61 -22.28
CA SER A 191 -18.71 12.01 -23.13
C SER A 191 -17.37 11.95 -22.40
N VAL A 192 -16.53 11.02 -22.79
CA VAL A 192 -15.19 10.80 -22.23
C VAL A 192 -14.24 10.41 -23.36
N ASP A 193 -12.94 10.59 -23.13
CA ASP A 193 -11.91 10.08 -24.02
C ASP A 193 -11.80 8.55 -23.85
N ILE A 194 -12.43 7.81 -24.77
CA ILE A 194 -12.54 6.34 -24.69
C ILE A 194 -11.18 5.69 -24.87
N ASP A 195 -10.37 6.20 -25.80
CA ASP A 195 -9.04 5.65 -26.09
C ASP A 195 -8.16 5.76 -24.85
N TRP A 196 -8.24 6.88 -24.12
CA TRP A 196 -7.51 7.03 -22.87
C TRP A 196 -7.94 6.05 -21.77
N ILE A 197 -9.24 5.75 -21.66
CA ILE A 197 -9.71 4.72 -20.72
C ILE A 197 -9.17 3.35 -21.13
N MET A 198 -9.23 3.00 -22.41
CA MET A 198 -8.73 1.72 -22.90
C MET A 198 -7.23 1.57 -22.67
N ASP A 199 -6.45 2.62 -22.92
CA ASP A 199 -5.01 2.64 -22.63
C ASP A 199 -4.73 2.44 -21.14
N ALA A 200 -5.53 3.05 -20.26
CA ALA A 200 -5.38 2.87 -18.82
C ALA A 200 -5.76 1.44 -18.37
N ILE A 201 -6.85 0.88 -18.91
CA ILE A 201 -7.30 -0.50 -18.61
C ILE A 201 -6.25 -1.51 -19.06
N ARG A 202 -5.65 -1.31 -20.24
CA ARG A 202 -4.66 -2.23 -20.82
C ARG A 202 -3.24 -1.98 -20.35
N ALA A 203 -3.01 -0.98 -19.49
CA ALA A 203 -1.69 -0.62 -19.03
C ALA A 203 -1.03 -1.79 -18.30
N THR A 204 0.10 -2.26 -18.83
CA THR A 204 0.96 -3.26 -18.19
C THR A 204 2.33 -2.64 -17.90
N GLY A 205 2.82 -2.87 -16.69
CA GLY A 205 4.18 -2.59 -16.28
C GLY A 205 4.98 -3.88 -16.30
N GLY A 206 6.31 -3.80 -16.35
CA GLY A 206 7.14 -4.97 -16.05
C GLY A 206 6.89 -5.43 -14.61
N GLU A 207 7.11 -6.72 -14.33
CA GLU A 207 7.05 -7.30 -12.97
C GLU A 207 7.94 -6.55 -11.95
N SER A 208 8.88 -5.73 -12.43
CA SER A 208 9.83 -4.93 -11.68
C SER A 208 9.43 -3.47 -11.42
N ALA A 209 8.21 -3.04 -11.75
CA ALA A 209 7.79 -1.64 -11.58
C ALA A 209 7.41 -1.31 -10.12
N GLY A 210 8.33 -1.56 -9.18
CA GLY A 210 8.49 -0.87 -7.89
C GLY A 210 7.31 -0.82 -6.90
N TRP A 211 6.12 -1.33 -7.23
CA TRP A 211 4.96 -1.25 -6.36
C TRP A 211 4.99 -2.36 -5.33
N LEU A 212 5.45 -2.01 -4.15
CA LEU A 212 5.42 -2.86 -2.97
C LEU A 212 4.05 -2.72 -2.32
N SER A 213 3.16 -3.66 -2.63
CA SER A 213 1.89 -3.75 -1.92
C SER A 213 2.15 -3.94 -0.42
N MET A 214 1.59 -3.04 0.40
CA MET A 214 1.59 -3.20 1.86
C MET A 214 0.94 -4.52 2.29
N GLU A 215 -0.08 -4.98 1.57
CA GLU A 215 -0.73 -6.26 1.84
C GLU A 215 0.20 -7.43 1.49
N SER A 216 0.93 -7.34 0.37
CA SER A 216 1.92 -8.36 -0.01
C SER A 216 3.05 -8.43 1.01
N MET A 217 3.58 -7.29 1.46
CA MET A 217 4.61 -7.24 2.51
C MET A 217 4.07 -7.75 3.84
N ARG A 218 2.81 -7.47 4.16
CA ARG A 218 2.17 -7.97 5.37
C ARG A 218 2.00 -9.48 5.33
N ARG A 219 1.51 -10.02 4.21
CA ARG A 219 1.41 -11.46 3.99
C ARG A 219 2.78 -12.13 4.07
N GLN A 220 3.81 -11.56 3.45
CA GLN A 220 5.18 -12.06 3.56
C GLN A 220 5.66 -12.07 5.03
N ALA A 221 5.37 -11.01 5.78
CA ALA A 221 5.69 -10.95 7.19
C ALA A 221 4.93 -12.03 7.99
N ASP A 222 3.66 -12.30 7.70
CA ASP A 222 2.87 -13.33 8.38
C ASP A 222 3.32 -14.75 8.00
N ASP A 223 3.56 -15.01 6.71
CA ASP A 223 4.02 -16.29 6.17
C ASP A 223 5.38 -16.70 6.76
N LEU A 224 6.25 -15.73 7.07
CA LEU A 224 7.53 -15.97 7.75
C LEU A 224 7.39 -16.65 9.12
N PHE A 225 6.27 -16.44 9.81
CA PHE A 225 5.98 -17.06 11.12
C PHE A 225 5.09 -18.30 11.02
N SER A 226 4.81 -18.78 9.81
CA SER A 226 4.30 -20.14 9.62
C SER A 226 5.33 -21.18 10.09
N PRO A 227 4.91 -22.40 10.45
CA PRO A 227 5.86 -23.48 10.76
C PRO A 227 6.92 -23.69 9.68
N GLU A 228 6.52 -23.58 8.40
CA GLU A 228 7.41 -23.69 7.25
C GLU A 228 8.39 -22.52 7.17
N GLY A 229 7.91 -21.29 7.35
CA GLY A 229 8.74 -20.08 7.33
C GLY A 229 9.78 -20.05 8.46
N LEU A 230 9.37 -20.46 9.67
CA LEU A 230 10.29 -20.60 10.80
C LEU A 230 11.34 -21.69 10.54
N ALA A 231 10.93 -22.84 10.00
CA ALA A 231 11.85 -23.92 9.69
C ALA A 231 12.87 -23.56 8.60
N ASP A 232 12.52 -22.71 7.63
CA ASP A 232 13.45 -22.24 6.58
C ASP A 232 14.61 -21.40 7.14
N ILE A 233 14.35 -20.59 8.18
CA ILE A 233 15.34 -19.67 8.75
C ILE A 233 16.02 -20.24 10.01
N LEU A 234 15.26 -20.83 10.92
CA LEU A 234 15.76 -21.36 12.20
C LEU A 234 16.14 -22.85 12.11
N GLY A 235 15.67 -23.57 11.11
CA GLY A 235 15.80 -25.02 11.03
C GLY A 235 14.73 -25.76 11.85
N ALA A 236 14.81 -27.09 11.87
CA ALA A 236 13.96 -27.91 12.74
C ALA A 236 14.47 -27.81 14.19
N PRO A 237 13.57 -27.70 15.19
CA PRO A 237 13.99 -27.61 16.59
C PRO A 237 14.75 -28.89 17.00
N ALA A 238 15.96 -28.73 17.50
CA ALA A 238 16.83 -29.82 17.93
C ALA A 238 16.49 -30.34 19.34
N ASN A 239 15.81 -29.53 20.14
CA ASN A 239 15.44 -29.84 21.52
C ASN A 239 14.11 -29.19 21.92
N GLU A 240 13.63 -29.52 23.12
CA GLU A 240 12.35 -29.05 23.64
C GLU A 240 12.31 -27.53 23.85
N THR A 241 13.42 -26.90 24.23
CA THR A 241 13.48 -25.44 24.43
C THR A 241 13.31 -24.71 23.10
N GLU A 242 13.99 -25.16 22.04
CA GLU A 242 13.81 -24.64 20.69
C GLU A 242 12.37 -24.87 20.20
N ARG A 243 11.79 -26.04 20.48
CA ARG A 243 10.40 -26.33 20.13
C ARG A 243 9.44 -25.32 20.79
N ILE A 244 9.59 -25.06 22.10
CA ILE A 244 8.78 -24.06 22.82
C ILE A 244 9.00 -22.65 22.25
N ALA A 245 10.24 -22.29 21.91
CA ALA A 245 10.56 -20.98 21.32
C ALA A 245 9.93 -20.81 19.92
N HIS A 246 9.95 -21.86 19.09
CA HIS A 246 9.33 -21.86 17.76
C HIS A 246 7.80 -21.76 17.88
N ASP A 247 7.19 -22.54 18.78
CA ASP A 247 5.75 -22.46 19.06
C ASP A 247 5.38 -21.04 19.54
N TRP A 248 6.17 -20.48 20.46
CA TRP A 248 5.98 -19.11 20.93
C TRP A 248 6.10 -18.08 19.81
N LEU A 249 7.05 -18.23 18.88
CA LEU A 249 7.19 -17.39 17.69
C LEU A 249 6.00 -17.50 16.74
N ALA A 250 5.48 -18.71 16.53
CA ALA A 250 4.33 -18.98 15.67
C ALA A 250 3.02 -18.39 16.23
N LEU A 251 2.88 -18.23 17.56
CA LEU A 251 1.67 -17.67 18.16
C LEU A 251 1.30 -16.29 17.58
N SER A 252 0.04 -16.17 17.17
CA SER A 252 -0.56 -15.00 16.55
C SER A 252 -0.17 -13.67 17.23
N GLY A 253 0.11 -12.66 16.41
CA GLY A 253 0.37 -11.29 16.81
C GLY A 253 0.16 -10.35 15.62
N LYS A 254 0.15 -9.03 15.85
CA LYS A 254 -0.09 -8.07 14.76
C LYS A 254 1.06 -7.97 13.74
N ARG A 255 2.23 -8.55 14.07
CA ARG A 255 3.47 -8.58 13.26
C ARG A 255 3.93 -7.22 12.72
N TRP A 256 3.65 -6.14 13.46
CA TRP A 256 4.01 -4.78 13.04
C TRP A 256 5.52 -4.56 12.92
N ARG A 257 6.30 -5.10 13.86
CA ARG A 257 7.76 -4.89 13.88
C ARG A 257 8.47 -5.57 12.69
N PRO A 258 8.24 -6.86 12.39
CA PRO A 258 8.81 -7.49 11.19
C PRO A 258 8.30 -6.83 9.91
N PHE A 259 7.01 -6.50 9.83
CA PHE A 259 6.43 -5.77 8.69
C PHE A 259 7.14 -4.42 8.45
N LEU A 260 7.33 -3.61 9.50
CA LEU A 260 8.01 -2.32 9.39
C LEU A 260 9.48 -2.46 8.96
N ALA A 261 10.18 -3.50 9.43
CA ALA A 261 11.54 -3.77 9.00
C ALA A 261 11.60 -4.07 7.49
N MET A 262 10.68 -4.89 6.98
CA MET A 262 10.53 -5.17 5.54
C MET A 262 10.21 -3.89 4.76
N CYS A 263 9.23 -3.11 5.20
CA CYS A 263 8.86 -1.84 4.56
C CYS A 263 10.04 -0.86 4.49
N ALA A 264 10.79 -0.70 5.57
CA ALA A 264 11.96 0.19 5.61
C ALA A 264 13.06 -0.29 4.66
N TYR A 265 13.31 -1.60 4.60
CA TYR A 265 14.26 -2.17 3.66
C TYR A 265 13.84 -1.88 2.21
N HIS A 266 12.60 -2.20 1.87
CA HIS A 266 12.10 -2.04 0.51
C HIS A 266 12.03 -0.56 0.08
N ALA A 267 11.64 0.35 0.97
CA ALA A 267 11.63 1.79 0.69
C ALA A 267 13.03 2.34 0.40
N CYS A 268 14.05 1.87 1.13
CA CYS A 268 15.44 2.31 0.93
C CYS A 268 16.12 1.69 -0.31
N ASN A 269 15.59 0.59 -0.84
CA ASN A 269 16.16 -0.13 -1.99
C ASN A 269 15.22 -0.09 -3.22
N ALA A 270 14.23 0.82 -3.21
CA ALA A 270 13.27 0.95 -4.30
C ALA A 270 14.00 1.29 -5.63
N GLY A 271 13.92 0.38 -6.60
CA GLY A 271 14.55 0.52 -7.92
C GLY A 271 15.72 -0.43 -8.19
N GLU A 272 16.22 -1.15 -7.19
CA GLU A 272 17.21 -2.22 -7.37
C GLU A 272 16.48 -3.57 -7.47
N HIS A 273 16.88 -4.42 -8.42
CA HIS A 273 16.36 -5.79 -8.47
C HIS A 273 16.93 -6.53 -7.27
N ALA A 274 16.11 -6.77 -6.24
CA ALA A 274 16.50 -7.55 -5.08
C ALA A 274 17.04 -8.90 -5.55
N ALA A 275 18.33 -9.17 -5.32
CA ALA A 275 18.88 -10.47 -5.61
C ALA A 275 18.28 -11.48 -4.62
N ASN A 276 18.26 -12.78 -4.96
CA ASN A 276 17.75 -13.81 -4.04
C ASN A 276 18.44 -13.80 -2.66
N GLY A 277 19.70 -13.33 -2.58
CA GLY A 277 20.41 -13.13 -1.31
C GLY A 277 19.81 -12.03 -0.42
N ASP A 278 19.27 -10.98 -1.03
CA ASP A 278 18.65 -9.85 -0.33
C ASP A 278 17.34 -10.24 0.34
N ALA A 279 16.50 -11.03 -0.35
CA ALA A 279 15.24 -11.54 0.17
C ALA A 279 15.44 -12.42 1.43
N ARG A 280 16.46 -13.29 1.43
CA ARG A 280 16.75 -14.12 2.60
C ARG A 280 17.32 -13.31 3.76
N ASN A 281 18.14 -12.30 3.48
CA ASN A 281 18.67 -11.40 4.49
C ASN A 281 17.55 -10.59 5.16
N ILE A 282 16.60 -10.05 4.40
CA ILE A 282 15.49 -9.29 5.01
C ILE A 282 14.58 -10.19 5.85
N ASN A 283 14.32 -11.43 5.43
CA ASN A 283 13.57 -12.38 6.24
C ASN A 283 14.26 -12.70 7.57
N LYS A 284 15.59 -12.90 7.57
CA LYS A 284 16.37 -13.06 8.81
C LYS A 284 16.23 -11.85 9.75
N ILE A 285 16.25 -10.64 9.21
CA ILE A 285 16.14 -9.42 10.01
C ILE A 285 14.73 -9.19 10.55
N ALA A 286 13.70 -9.46 9.74
CA ALA A 286 12.32 -9.42 10.20
C ALA A 286 12.09 -10.42 11.35
N LEU A 287 12.59 -11.66 11.20
CA LEU A 287 12.50 -12.68 12.25
C LEU A 287 13.31 -12.31 13.49
N ALA A 288 14.52 -11.77 13.33
CA ALA A 288 15.36 -11.31 14.45
C ALA A 288 14.68 -10.22 15.29
N VAL A 289 14.04 -9.25 14.63
CA VAL A 289 13.28 -8.19 15.29
C VAL A 289 12.12 -8.76 16.12
N GLU A 290 11.40 -9.75 15.58
CA GLU A 290 10.31 -10.41 16.32
C GLU A 290 10.86 -11.29 17.45
N CYS A 291 12.02 -11.93 17.29
CA CYS A 291 12.67 -12.66 18.38
C CYS A 291 12.98 -11.75 19.57
N PHE A 292 13.55 -10.55 19.33
CA PHE A 292 13.79 -9.58 20.42
C PHE A 292 12.47 -9.14 21.08
N HIS A 293 11.44 -8.89 20.28
CA HIS A 293 10.13 -8.50 20.81
C HIS A 293 9.50 -9.62 21.65
N LYS A 294 9.54 -10.86 21.17
CA LYS A 294 8.92 -11.99 21.86
C LYS A 294 9.72 -12.44 23.07
N ALA A 295 11.04 -12.27 23.06
CA ALA A 295 11.86 -12.40 24.26
C ALA A 295 11.44 -11.39 25.32
N SER A 296 11.27 -10.11 24.93
CA SER A 296 10.85 -9.07 25.88
C SER A 296 9.48 -9.37 26.48
N LEU A 297 8.51 -9.87 25.69
CA LEU A 297 7.20 -10.25 26.21
C LEU A 297 7.28 -11.40 27.22
N VAL A 298 8.15 -12.39 27.01
CA VAL A 298 8.31 -13.49 27.97
C VAL A 298 8.86 -12.99 29.29
N HIS A 299 9.85 -12.09 29.26
CA HIS A 299 10.43 -11.50 30.45
C HIS A 299 9.46 -10.53 31.14
N ASP A 300 8.76 -9.70 30.39
CA ASP A 300 7.73 -8.76 30.86
C ASP A 300 6.57 -9.51 31.54
N ASP A 301 6.05 -10.57 30.91
CA ASP A 301 4.99 -11.40 31.51
C ASP A 301 5.44 -11.98 32.86
N ILE A 302 6.72 -12.34 33.02
CA ILE A 302 7.30 -12.80 34.29
C ILE A 302 7.40 -11.67 35.31
N GLU A 303 7.92 -10.51 34.88
CA GLU A 303 8.14 -9.33 35.73
C GLU A 303 6.82 -8.77 36.29
N ASP A 304 5.77 -8.79 35.48
CA ASP A 304 4.41 -8.34 35.83
C ASP A 304 3.56 -9.44 36.49
N ASN A 305 4.05 -10.68 36.51
CA ASN A 305 3.32 -11.86 36.98
C ASN A 305 1.97 -12.03 36.24
N ASP A 306 2.02 -11.85 34.92
CA ASP A 306 0.88 -11.90 34.01
C ASP A 306 0.49 -13.35 33.71
N SER A 307 -0.77 -13.73 33.97
CA SER A 307 -1.20 -15.12 33.79
C SER A 307 -1.60 -15.48 32.34
N LEU A 308 -1.92 -14.47 31.53
CA LEU A 308 -2.43 -14.65 30.17
C LEU A 308 -1.80 -13.67 29.17
N ARG A 309 -1.44 -14.17 27.98
CA ARG A 309 -1.06 -13.37 26.81
C ARG A 309 -1.82 -13.89 25.59
N TYR A 310 -2.42 -12.97 24.82
CA TYR A 310 -3.22 -13.31 23.64
C TYR A 310 -4.34 -14.34 23.91
N GLY A 311 -4.90 -14.33 25.12
CA GLY A 311 -5.93 -15.28 25.54
C GLY A 311 -5.42 -16.69 25.87
N GLN A 312 -4.10 -16.91 25.88
CA GLN A 312 -3.44 -18.16 26.26
C GLN A 312 -2.60 -17.96 27.52
N LYS A 313 -2.25 -19.06 28.20
CA LYS A 313 -1.34 -19.00 29.36
C LYS A 313 0.02 -18.47 28.94
N THR A 314 0.62 -17.64 29.78
CA THR A 314 2.01 -17.20 29.61
C THR A 314 2.97 -18.39 29.79
N LEU A 315 4.19 -18.27 29.24
CA LEU A 315 5.14 -19.39 29.29
C LEU A 315 5.50 -19.79 30.72
N HIS A 316 5.59 -18.83 31.66
CA HIS A 316 5.93 -19.12 33.05
C HIS A 316 4.80 -19.83 33.79
N GLU A 317 3.53 -19.54 33.44
CA GLU A 317 2.36 -20.28 33.95
C GLU A 317 2.25 -21.69 33.36
N GLN A 318 2.69 -21.89 32.13
CA GLN A 318 2.58 -23.18 31.44
C GLN A 318 3.75 -24.13 31.73
N TYR A 319 4.98 -23.61 31.73
CA TYR A 319 6.21 -24.40 31.79
C TYR A 319 7.06 -24.10 33.05
N GLY A 320 6.64 -23.13 33.86
CA GLY A 320 7.38 -22.67 35.03
C GLY A 320 8.38 -21.56 34.71
N LEU A 321 8.66 -20.75 35.73
CA LEU A 321 9.56 -19.60 35.65
C LEU A 321 10.94 -19.91 35.04
N PRO A 322 11.68 -20.97 35.46
CA PRO A 322 13.03 -21.22 34.92
C PRO A 322 13.03 -21.53 33.42
N VAL A 323 12.00 -22.23 32.93
CA VAL A 323 11.88 -22.59 31.51
C VAL A 323 11.55 -21.34 30.69
N ALA A 324 10.59 -20.53 31.15
CA ALA A 324 10.19 -19.31 30.46
C ALA A 324 11.36 -18.32 30.34
N LEU A 325 12.09 -18.09 31.43
CA LEU A 325 13.29 -17.23 31.42
C LEU A 325 14.31 -17.72 30.39
N ASN A 326 14.62 -19.02 30.39
CA ASN A 326 15.58 -19.59 29.45
C ASN A 326 15.10 -19.54 27.97
N VAL A 327 13.79 -19.62 27.72
CA VAL A 327 13.22 -19.43 26.37
C VAL A 327 13.40 -17.98 25.90
N GLY A 328 13.18 -17.00 26.77
CA GLY A 328 13.44 -15.59 26.45
C GLY A 328 14.91 -15.34 26.11
N ASP A 329 15.83 -15.89 26.89
CA ASP A 329 17.28 -15.82 26.62
C ASP A 329 17.67 -16.47 25.28
N LEU A 330 17.08 -17.63 24.96
CA LEU A 330 17.29 -18.29 23.66
C LEU A 330 16.86 -17.38 22.50
N LEU A 331 15.68 -16.76 22.59
CA LEU A 331 15.16 -15.86 21.56
C LEU A 331 16.05 -14.63 21.36
N LEU A 332 16.63 -14.07 22.44
CA LEU A 332 17.64 -13.00 22.32
C LEU A 332 18.86 -13.49 21.53
N GLY A 333 19.36 -14.69 21.84
CA GLY A 333 20.48 -15.32 21.14
C GLY A 333 20.18 -15.51 19.64
N GLU A 334 19.00 -16.03 19.31
CA GLU A 334 18.54 -16.23 17.93
C GLU A 334 18.48 -14.92 17.14
N GLY A 335 17.99 -13.84 17.76
CA GLY A 335 17.98 -12.52 17.14
C GLY A 335 19.37 -12.04 16.72
N TYR A 336 20.36 -12.19 17.61
CA TYR A 336 21.75 -11.83 17.29
C TYR A 336 22.41 -12.78 16.28
N ARG A 337 22.13 -14.08 16.39
CA ARG A 337 22.62 -15.10 15.45
C ARG A 337 22.20 -14.77 14.01
N MET A 338 20.92 -14.45 13.81
CA MET A 338 20.39 -14.10 12.48
C MET A 338 21.04 -12.85 11.87
N ILE A 339 21.33 -11.82 12.68
CA ILE A 339 22.11 -10.65 12.23
C ILE A 339 23.53 -11.07 11.80
N ALA A 340 24.17 -11.93 12.59
CA ALA A 340 25.53 -12.40 12.31
C ALA A 340 25.62 -13.26 11.03
N GLU A 341 24.54 -13.98 10.70
CA GLU A 341 24.44 -14.84 9.53
C GLU A 341 23.93 -14.15 8.26
N CYS A 342 23.59 -12.86 8.31
CA CYS A 342 23.28 -12.11 7.10
C CYS A 342 24.49 -12.09 6.15
N ASP A 343 24.25 -12.37 4.88
CA ASP A 343 25.26 -12.32 3.82
C ASP A 343 25.31 -10.90 3.25
N VAL A 344 25.95 -10.01 4.00
CA VAL A 344 26.11 -8.59 3.70
C VAL A 344 27.54 -8.14 4.00
N PRO A 345 28.00 -7.01 3.45
CA PRO A 345 29.32 -6.47 3.78
C PRO A 345 29.53 -6.33 5.30
N PRO A 346 30.74 -6.61 5.82
CA PRO A 346 31.01 -6.56 7.26
C PRO A 346 30.58 -5.24 7.94
N ALA A 347 30.79 -4.11 7.28
CA ALA A 347 30.37 -2.80 7.78
C ALA A 347 28.84 -2.67 7.93
N CYS A 348 28.05 -3.29 7.04
CA CYS A 348 26.60 -3.33 7.19
C CYS A 348 26.19 -4.15 8.42
N LYS A 349 26.79 -5.33 8.58
CA LYS A 349 26.56 -6.23 9.71
C LYS A 349 26.91 -5.57 11.05
N GLU A 350 28.03 -4.85 11.11
CA GLU A 350 28.44 -4.08 12.28
C GLU A 350 27.39 -3.03 12.66
N ARG A 351 26.88 -2.26 11.70
CA ARG A 351 25.82 -1.26 11.96
C ARG A 351 24.51 -1.89 12.42
N MET A 352 24.11 -3.02 11.82
CA MET A 352 22.91 -3.75 12.21
C MET A 352 23.03 -4.28 13.64
N LEU A 353 24.18 -4.85 13.99
CA LEU A 353 24.47 -5.30 15.36
C LEU A 353 24.47 -4.12 16.34
N ALA A 354 25.12 -3.01 15.99
CA ALA A 354 25.14 -1.81 16.83
C ALA A 354 23.72 -1.29 17.12
N ALA A 355 22.84 -1.27 16.11
CA ALA A 355 21.44 -0.89 16.29
C ALA A 355 20.70 -1.86 17.23
N ALA A 356 20.85 -3.17 17.04
CA ALA A 356 20.21 -4.18 17.89
C ALA A 356 20.70 -4.10 19.35
N VAL A 357 22.01 -3.91 19.56
CA VAL A 357 22.59 -3.73 20.91
C VAL A 357 22.11 -2.45 21.57
N ALA A 358 22.07 -1.34 20.83
CA ALA A 358 21.55 -0.08 21.35
C ALA A 358 20.07 -0.20 21.76
N GLY A 359 19.25 -0.83 20.92
CA GLY A 359 17.83 -1.08 21.20
C GLY A 359 17.63 -1.97 22.43
N HIS A 360 18.34 -3.09 22.51
CA HIS A 360 18.25 -4.00 23.66
C HIS A 360 18.68 -3.31 24.97
N ARG A 361 19.79 -2.56 24.97
CA ARG A 361 20.22 -1.81 26.16
C ARG A 361 19.19 -0.77 26.58
N CYS A 362 18.62 -0.03 25.62
CA CYS A 362 17.60 0.99 25.90
C CYS A 362 16.34 0.36 26.50
N LEU A 363 15.90 -0.78 25.95
CA LEU A 363 14.76 -1.54 26.45
C LEU A 363 14.98 -1.98 27.91
N CYS A 364 16.09 -2.65 28.21
CA CYS A 364 16.37 -3.14 29.57
C CYS A 364 16.54 -2.00 30.57
N ALA A 365 17.19 -0.89 30.18
CA ALA A 365 17.32 0.27 31.05
C ALA A 365 15.95 0.88 31.37
N GLY A 366 15.10 1.07 30.35
CA GLY A 366 13.75 1.61 30.53
C GLY A 366 12.85 0.71 31.38
N GLN A 367 12.84 -0.60 31.10
CA GLN A 367 12.12 -1.58 31.92
C GLN A 367 12.62 -1.58 33.37
N GLY A 368 13.94 -1.51 33.56
CA GLY A 368 14.54 -1.42 34.89
C GLY A 368 14.10 -0.17 35.65
N ASP A 369 14.06 0.99 34.99
CA ASP A 369 13.58 2.24 35.57
C ASP A 369 12.10 2.13 35.98
N GLU A 370 11.26 1.50 35.15
CA GLU A 370 9.85 1.21 35.47
C GLU A 370 9.72 0.30 36.70
N LEU A 371 10.41 -0.84 36.72
CA LEU A 371 10.39 -1.78 37.86
C LEU A 371 10.86 -1.13 39.16
N LEU A 372 11.94 -0.34 39.10
CA LEU A 372 12.45 0.39 40.26
C LEU A 372 11.47 1.46 40.74
N TRP A 373 10.79 2.15 39.81
CA TRP A 373 9.75 3.09 40.12
C TRP A 373 8.52 2.41 40.74
N MET A 374 8.05 1.29 40.20
CA MET A 374 6.93 0.53 40.76
C MET A 374 7.21 0.07 42.20
N ARG A 375 8.47 -0.26 42.51
CA ARG A 375 8.89 -0.62 43.88
C ARG A 375 8.95 0.59 44.82
N ASN A 376 9.14 1.80 44.31
CA ASN A 376 9.19 3.03 45.10
C ASN A 376 8.61 4.23 44.32
N PRO A 377 7.28 4.33 44.19
CA PRO A 377 6.65 5.29 43.30
C PRO A 377 6.95 6.73 43.73
N LYS A 378 7.47 7.53 42.81
CA LYS A 378 7.72 8.97 42.99
C LYS A 378 7.02 9.76 41.89
N PRO A 379 6.56 11.00 42.14
CA PRO A 379 6.04 11.85 41.08
C PRO A 379 7.07 11.99 39.95
N LEU A 380 6.64 11.74 38.71
CA LEU A 380 7.48 11.96 37.53
C LEU A 380 7.71 13.47 37.39
N THR A 381 8.97 13.88 37.33
CA THR A 381 9.36 15.26 37.03
C THR A 381 9.48 15.37 35.52
N VAL A 382 8.54 16.08 34.90
CA VAL A 382 8.52 16.35 33.46
C VAL A 382 9.40 17.55 33.14
#